data_AF-A0AB39V1V1-F1
#
_entry.id   AF-A0AB39V1V1-F1
#
_cell.length_a   1.000
_cell.length_b   1.000
_cell.length_c   1.000
_cell.angle_alpha   90.00
_cell.angle_beta   90.00
_cell.angle_gamma   90.00
#
_symmetry.space_group_name_H-M   'P 1'
#
loop_
_entity.id
_entity.type
_entity.pdbx_description
1 polymer ?
#
loop_
_entity_poly.entity_id
_entity_poly.type
_entity_poly.pdbx_seq_one_letter_code
_entity_poly.pdbx_strand_id
1 'polypeptide(L)'
;MKRGNKNSGASLVYVIVILSIISAFSINFVYYVHQKKEMVFLKSQKQNKFEKKFLIQKENQNVKKIMDNGIYFNQNLVTLEKKEQYFDSRFENDGQEIKMKKLIFLKKDSESIGNYMVKSIKDSNENEYFLPLEENKVYGELKVIFARKILDKEILFQERIEFRRVSPLEVEMKVLESQFL
;
A
#
# COMPACT_ATOMS: atom_id res chain seq x y z
N MET A 1 -45.50 -44.60 -63.77
CA MET A 1 -45.94 -44.00 -62.49
C MET A 1 -44.72 -43.39 -61.79
N LYS A 2 -44.62 -42.06 -61.68
CA LYS A 2 -43.65 -41.40 -60.79
C LYS A 2 -44.42 -40.80 -59.61
N ARG A 3 -44.27 -41.36 -58.41
CA ARG A 3 -44.82 -40.79 -57.16
C ARG A 3 -43.85 -39.74 -56.60
N GLY A 4 -44.39 -38.58 -56.26
CA GLY A 4 -43.65 -37.35 -55.95
C GLY A 4 -42.95 -37.36 -54.59
N ASN A 5 -41.81 -36.68 -54.53
CA ASN A 5 -41.08 -36.35 -53.32
C ASN A 5 -41.32 -34.86 -53.00
N LYS A 6 -42.25 -34.54 -52.09
CA LYS A 6 -42.72 -33.15 -51.86
C LYS A 6 -42.62 -32.65 -50.40
N ASN A 7 -41.94 -33.36 -49.49
CA ASN A 7 -41.95 -33.01 -48.05
C ASN A 7 -40.56 -32.71 -47.45
N SER A 8 -39.49 -32.76 -48.25
CA SER A 8 -38.11 -32.61 -47.74
C SER A 8 -37.78 -31.19 -47.22
N GLY A 9 -38.36 -30.15 -47.82
CA GLY A 9 -38.15 -28.75 -47.40
C GLY A 9 -38.76 -28.40 -46.05
N ALA A 10 -39.96 -28.90 -45.73
CA ALA A 10 -40.61 -28.64 -44.44
C ALA A 10 -39.89 -29.33 -43.27
N SER A 11 -39.38 -30.55 -43.49
CA SER A 11 -38.54 -31.26 -42.52
C SER A 11 -37.21 -30.55 -42.28
N LEU A 12 -36.61 -29.97 -43.34
CA LEU A 12 -35.36 -29.22 -43.22
C LEU A 12 -35.55 -27.93 -42.40
N VAL A 13 -36.63 -27.19 -42.66
CA VAL A 13 -36.96 -25.97 -41.91
C VAL A 13 -37.15 -26.27 -40.42
N TYR A 14 -37.85 -27.36 -40.08
CA TYR A 14 -38.03 -27.78 -38.70
C TYR A 14 -36.69 -28.09 -38.00
N VAL A 15 -35.78 -28.78 -38.68
CA VAL A 15 -34.44 -29.09 -38.17
C VAL A 15 -33.62 -27.81 -37.94
N ILE A 16 -33.69 -26.85 -38.87
CA ILE A 16 -32.99 -25.56 -38.73
C ILE A 16 -33.53 -24.79 -37.53
N VAL A 17 -34.85 -24.71 -37.35
CA VAL A 17 -35.48 -24.01 -36.22
C VAL A 17 -35.05 -24.62 -34.89
N ILE A 18 -35.06 -25.95 -34.77
CA ILE A 18 -34.61 -26.63 -33.55
C ILE A 18 -33.14 -26.34 -33.27
N LEU A 19 -32.27 -26.42 -34.29
CA LEU A 19 -30.85 -26.14 -34.15
C LEU A 19 -30.60 -24.68 -33.73
N SER A 20 -31.37 -23.72 -34.26
CA SER A 20 -31.29 -22.31 -33.86
C SER A 20 -31.68 -22.12 -32.39
N ILE A 21 -32.73 -22.78 -31.92
CA ILE A 21 -33.16 -22.72 -30.50
C ILE A 21 -32.08 -23.31 -29.59
N ILE A 22 -31.52 -24.48 -29.93
CA ILE A 22 -30.47 -25.14 -29.16
C ILE A 22 -29.20 -24.28 -29.12
N SER A 23 -28.83 -23.66 -30.25
CA SER A 23 -27.67 -22.80 -30.35
C SER A 23 -27.82 -21.54 -29.49
N ALA A 24 -28.96 -20.86 -29.58
CA ALA A 24 -29.26 -19.68 -28.76
C ALA A 24 -29.25 -20.01 -27.25
N PHE A 25 -29.79 -21.17 -26.86
CA PHE A 25 -29.75 -21.62 -25.47
C PHE A 25 -28.32 -21.92 -25.00
N SER A 26 -27.52 -22.59 -25.81
CA SER A 26 -26.14 -22.97 -25.49
C SER A 26 -25.24 -21.75 -25.31
N ILE A 27 -25.38 -20.75 -26.17
CA ILE A 27 -24.61 -19.48 -26.07
C ILE A 27 -24.97 -18.74 -24.77
N ASN A 28 -26.27 -18.63 -24.46
CA ASN A 28 -26.72 -18.00 -23.22
C ASN A 28 -26.24 -18.75 -21.97
N PHE A 29 -26.24 -20.08 -22.01
CA PHE A 29 -25.73 -20.90 -20.91
C PHE A 29 -24.22 -20.72 -20.69
N VAL A 30 -23.43 -20.74 -21.77
CA VAL A 30 -21.98 -20.47 -21.70
C VAL A 30 -21.71 -19.08 -21.15
N TYR A 31 -22.45 -18.07 -21.61
CA TYR A 31 -22.33 -16.70 -21.15
C TYR A 31 -22.67 -16.57 -19.65
N TYR A 32 -23.75 -17.22 -19.21
CA TYR A 32 -24.14 -17.27 -17.80
C TYR A 32 -23.07 -17.94 -16.92
N VAL A 33 -22.51 -19.07 -17.36
CA VAL A 33 -21.43 -19.75 -16.63
C VAL A 33 -20.18 -18.89 -16.58
N HIS A 34 -19.83 -18.20 -17.68
CA HIS A 34 -18.69 -17.29 -17.73
C HIS A 34 -18.84 -16.12 -16.75
N GLN A 35 -19.98 -15.43 -16.80
CA GLN A 35 -20.29 -14.33 -15.85
C GLN A 35 -20.30 -14.81 -14.40
N LYS A 36 -20.86 -15.99 -14.12
CA LYS A 36 -20.88 -16.55 -12.77
C LYS A 36 -19.47 -16.90 -12.27
N LYS A 37 -18.60 -17.40 -13.16
CA LYS A 37 -17.19 -17.66 -12.84
C LYS A 37 -16.44 -16.37 -12.52
N GLU A 38 -16.63 -15.32 -13.31
CA GLU A 38 -16.06 -13.99 -13.04
C GLU A 38 -16.57 -13.41 -11.71
N MET A 39 -17.87 -13.53 -11.44
CA MET A 39 -18.47 -13.05 -10.20
C MET A 39 -17.95 -13.82 -8.97
N VAL A 40 -17.77 -15.14 -9.07
CA VAL A 40 -17.19 -15.97 -8.00
C VAL A 40 -15.70 -15.63 -7.78
N PHE A 41 -14.95 -15.37 -8.85
CA PHE A 41 -13.56 -14.91 -8.76
C PHE A 41 -13.42 -13.53 -8.10
N LEU A 42 -14.31 -12.59 -8.44
CA LEU A 42 -14.34 -11.28 -7.80
C LEU A 42 -14.78 -11.37 -6.33
N LYS A 43 -15.74 -12.25 -6.02
CA LYS A 43 -16.13 -12.54 -4.62
C LYS A 43 -14.99 -13.19 -3.83
N SER A 44 -14.23 -14.11 -4.42
CA SER A 44 -13.07 -14.73 -3.73
C SER A 44 -11.93 -13.74 -3.51
N GLN A 45 -11.67 -12.82 -4.44
CA GLN A 45 -10.74 -11.71 -4.25
C GLN A 45 -11.20 -10.73 -3.16
N LYS A 46 -12.50 -10.42 -3.10
CA LYS A 46 -13.09 -9.56 -2.06
C LYS A 46 -13.12 -10.23 -0.68
N GLN A 47 -13.15 -11.56 -0.61
CA GLN A 47 -13.09 -12.35 0.63
C GLN A 47 -11.66 -12.67 1.10
N ASN A 48 -10.64 -12.50 0.26
CA ASN A 48 -9.25 -12.61 0.69
C ASN A 48 -8.90 -11.43 1.61
N LYS A 49 -9.08 -11.64 2.91
CA LYS A 49 -8.61 -10.75 3.98
C LYS A 49 -7.08 -10.60 3.87
N PHE A 50 -6.59 -9.68 3.04
CA PHE A 50 -5.17 -9.45 2.76
C PHE A 50 -4.33 -9.55 4.01
N GLU A 51 -3.49 -10.57 4.14
CA GLU A 51 -2.69 -10.78 5.36
C GLU A 51 -1.77 -9.57 5.61
N LYS A 52 -1.60 -9.19 6.89
CA LYS A 52 -0.72 -8.07 7.27
C LYS A 52 0.71 -8.28 6.72
N LYS A 53 1.16 -9.54 6.70
CA LYS A 53 2.44 -9.97 6.13
C LYS A 53 2.58 -9.63 4.63
N PHE A 54 1.52 -9.80 3.84
CA PHE A 54 1.53 -9.43 2.43
C PHE A 54 1.68 -7.93 2.24
N LEU A 55 0.97 -7.13 3.05
CA LEU A 55 1.08 -5.67 3.01
C LEU A 55 2.49 -5.20 3.38
N ILE A 56 3.08 -5.76 4.45
CA ILE A 56 4.47 -5.47 4.85
C ILE A 56 5.46 -5.85 3.73
N GLN A 57 5.24 -6.99 3.06
CA GLN A 57 6.08 -7.38 1.93
C GLN A 57 5.99 -6.37 0.77
N LYS A 58 4.78 -5.85 0.48
CA LYS A 58 4.58 -4.81 -0.54
C LYS A 58 5.22 -3.48 -0.14
N GLU A 59 5.12 -3.08 1.12
CA GLU A 59 5.81 -1.88 1.62
C GLU A 59 7.32 -2.00 1.47
N ASN A 60 7.91 -3.15 1.83
CA ASN A 60 9.35 -3.38 1.62
C ASN A 60 9.75 -3.35 0.14
N GLN A 61 8.89 -3.83 -0.78
CA GLN A 61 9.13 -3.70 -2.22
C GLN A 61 9.06 -2.24 -2.69
N ASN A 62 8.13 -1.46 -2.15
CA ASN A 62 7.98 -0.04 -2.47
C ASN A 62 9.19 0.77 -2.00
N VAL A 63 9.66 0.53 -0.76
CA VAL A 63 10.89 1.12 -0.22
C VAL A 63 12.06 0.87 -1.16
N LYS A 64 12.29 -0.40 -1.56
CA LYS A 64 13.41 -0.73 -2.44
C LYS A 64 13.35 0.04 -3.76
N LYS A 65 12.16 0.06 -4.40
CA LYS A 65 11.97 0.83 -5.64
C LYS A 65 12.27 2.31 -5.49
N ILE A 66 11.89 2.91 -4.37
CA ILE A 66 12.13 4.32 -4.06
C ILE A 66 13.62 4.57 -3.78
N MET A 67 14.29 3.67 -3.08
CA MET A 67 15.74 3.77 -2.87
C MET A 67 16.50 3.65 -4.20
N ASP A 68 16.11 2.72 -5.06
CA ASP A 68 16.79 2.46 -6.33
C ASP A 68 16.53 3.57 -7.37
N ASN A 69 15.29 4.04 -7.48
CA ASN A 69 14.88 4.98 -8.53
C ASN A 69 14.82 6.43 -8.08
N GLY A 70 14.83 6.71 -6.78
CA GLY A 70 14.53 8.03 -6.22
C GLY A 70 13.05 8.41 -6.34
N ILE A 71 12.75 9.63 -5.87
CA ILE A 71 11.43 10.26 -5.92
C ILE A 71 11.57 11.64 -6.55
N TYR A 72 10.67 11.97 -7.48
CA TYR A 72 10.58 13.33 -7.98
C TYR A 72 9.84 14.22 -6.97
N PHE A 73 10.53 15.24 -6.48
CA PHE A 73 9.99 16.26 -5.59
C PHE A 73 10.40 17.64 -6.10
N ASN A 74 9.43 18.51 -6.36
CA ASN A 74 9.65 19.86 -6.90
C ASN A 74 10.59 19.89 -8.12
N GLN A 75 10.33 19.05 -9.12
CA GLN A 75 11.12 18.91 -10.36
C GLN A 75 12.55 18.34 -10.18
N ASN A 76 12.96 18.02 -8.95
CA ASN A 76 14.26 17.40 -8.66
C ASN A 76 14.08 15.92 -8.33
N LEU A 77 15.03 15.10 -8.78
CA LEU A 77 15.13 13.70 -8.37
C LEU A 77 15.86 13.62 -7.03
N VAL A 78 15.19 13.13 -5.99
CA VAL A 78 15.74 13.00 -4.64
C VAL A 78 15.77 11.53 -4.23
N THR A 79 16.91 11.07 -3.75
CA THR A 79 17.11 9.70 -3.27
C THR A 79 17.03 9.62 -1.75
N LEU A 80 16.77 8.43 -1.24
CA LEU A 80 16.85 8.16 0.20
C LEU A 80 18.23 7.61 0.53
N GLU A 81 18.88 8.17 1.54
CA GLU A 81 20.14 7.66 2.07
C GLU A 81 19.92 6.39 2.91
N LYS A 82 18.79 6.35 3.62
CA LYS A 82 18.44 5.27 4.54
C LYS A 82 17.00 4.82 4.32
N LYS A 83 16.75 3.54 4.55
CA LYS A 83 15.40 2.96 4.41
C LYS A 83 14.39 3.61 5.37
N GLU A 84 14.84 3.91 6.58
CA GLU A 84 14.08 4.54 7.66
C GLU A 84 13.38 5.82 7.20
N GLN A 85 14.05 6.61 6.34
CA GLN A 85 13.56 7.87 5.79
C GLN A 85 12.22 7.74 5.07
N TYR A 86 11.91 6.56 4.51
CA TYR A 86 10.61 6.29 3.93
C TYR A 86 9.48 6.33 4.97
N PHE A 87 9.75 5.89 6.20
CA PHE A 87 8.76 5.75 7.26
C PHE A 87 8.73 6.96 8.19
N ASP A 88 9.88 7.54 8.49
CA ASP A 88 10.06 8.48 9.60
C ASP A 88 10.29 9.94 9.16
N SER A 89 10.42 10.20 7.85
CA SER A 89 10.86 11.49 7.33
C SER A 89 10.04 11.95 6.13
N ARG A 90 10.07 13.27 5.88
CA ARG A 90 9.49 13.90 4.69
C ARG A 90 10.43 14.92 4.07
N PHE A 91 10.20 15.23 2.81
CA PHE A 91 10.86 16.35 2.14
C PHE A 91 10.18 17.67 2.53
N GLU A 92 10.99 18.68 2.86
CA GLU A 92 10.60 20.08 2.97
C GLU A 92 11.41 20.91 1.97
N ASN A 93 10.79 21.97 1.45
CA ASN A 93 11.43 22.92 0.57
C ASN A 93 11.51 24.27 1.29
N ASP A 94 12.72 24.66 1.68
CA ASP A 94 12.99 25.96 2.32
C ASP A 94 13.14 27.10 1.29
N GLY A 95 12.81 26.86 0.02
CA GLY A 95 12.90 27.81 -1.09
C GLY A 95 14.25 27.81 -1.82
N GLN A 96 15.30 27.27 -1.20
CA GLN A 96 16.64 27.14 -1.79
C GLN A 96 17.06 25.69 -2.00
N GLU A 97 16.79 24.82 -1.03
CA GLU A 97 17.20 23.41 -1.05
C GLU A 97 16.08 22.50 -0.53
N ILE A 98 16.07 21.27 -1.05
CA ILE A 98 15.19 20.22 -0.55
C ILE A 98 15.89 19.58 0.64
N LYS A 99 15.30 19.72 1.83
CA LYS A 99 15.81 19.10 3.06
C LYS A 99 14.93 17.95 3.48
N MET A 100 15.55 16.99 4.15
CA MET A 100 14.83 15.91 4.79
C MET A 100 14.60 16.24 6.26
N LYS A 101 13.35 16.11 6.72
CA LYS A 101 12.98 16.37 8.10
C LYS A 101 12.23 15.19 8.70
N LYS A 102 12.64 14.80 9.91
CA LYS A 102 11.98 13.74 10.65
C LYS A 102 10.61 14.18 11.16
N LEU A 103 9.64 13.27 11.11
CA LEU A 103 8.28 13.50 11.60
C LEU A 103 8.20 13.83 13.08
N ILE A 104 9.16 13.34 13.88
CA ILE A 104 9.18 13.60 15.32
C ILE A 104 9.38 15.08 15.68
N PHE A 105 9.92 15.89 14.75
CA PHE A 105 10.10 17.34 14.92
C PHE A 105 9.00 18.15 14.22
N LEU A 106 7.96 17.47 13.75
CA LEU A 106 6.87 18.07 13.00
C LEU A 106 5.55 17.98 13.75
N LYS A 107 4.55 18.71 13.25
CA LYS A 107 3.19 18.70 13.80
C LYS A 107 2.60 17.28 13.71
N LYS A 108 1.72 16.95 14.66
CA LYS A 108 1.11 15.62 14.82
C LYS A 108 0.54 15.00 13.53
N ASP A 109 -0.05 15.82 12.67
CA ASP A 109 -0.73 15.34 11.46
C ASP A 109 0.19 15.27 10.23
N SER A 110 1.51 15.29 10.44
CA SER A 110 2.49 15.20 9.36
C SER A 110 2.68 13.76 8.90
N GLU A 111 2.72 13.58 7.59
CA GLU A 111 2.97 12.30 6.94
C GLU A 111 4.41 12.21 6.41
N SER A 112 5.00 11.02 6.49
CA SER A 112 6.29 10.71 5.86
C SER A 112 6.14 10.48 4.36
N ILE A 113 7.27 10.26 3.68
CA ILE A 113 7.35 9.87 2.27
C ILE A 113 6.47 8.65 1.97
N GLY A 114 6.41 7.69 2.90
CA GLY A 114 5.59 6.49 2.81
C GLY A 114 4.17 6.66 3.33
N ASN A 115 3.71 7.88 3.62
CA ASN A 115 2.42 8.17 4.24
C ASN A 115 2.22 7.50 5.61
N TYR A 116 3.28 7.41 6.42
CA TYR A 116 3.15 7.05 7.83
C TYR A 116 3.03 8.30 8.68
N MET A 117 2.29 8.20 9.78
CA MET A 117 2.15 9.24 10.80
C MET A 117 2.70 8.72 12.12
N VAL A 118 3.19 9.61 12.97
CA VAL A 118 3.59 9.23 14.34
C VAL A 118 2.34 8.89 15.13
N LYS A 119 2.30 7.66 15.65
CA LYS A 119 1.22 7.15 16.49
C LYS A 119 1.51 7.30 17.98
N SER A 120 2.73 6.99 18.40
CA SER A 120 3.14 7.12 19.80
C SER A 120 4.65 7.30 19.93
N ILE A 121 5.07 8.04 20.95
CA ILE A 121 6.47 8.20 21.33
C ILE A 121 6.55 7.88 22.82
N LYS A 122 7.42 6.93 23.19
CA LYS A 122 7.59 6.49 24.58
C LYS A 122 9.05 6.32 24.94
N ASP A 123 9.41 6.56 26.18
CA ASP A 123 10.74 6.16 26.70
C ASP A 123 10.70 4.74 27.30
N SER A 124 11.86 4.30 27.81
CA SER A 124 12.02 3.00 28.48
C SER A 124 11.19 2.84 29.76
N ASN A 125 10.70 3.93 30.34
CA ASN A 125 9.82 3.94 31.51
C ASN A 125 8.33 4.04 31.13
N GLU A 126 8.01 3.90 29.84
CA GLU A 126 6.66 4.06 29.28
C GLU A 126 6.07 5.47 29.42
N ASN A 127 6.90 6.51 29.67
CA ASN A 127 6.42 7.89 29.65
C ASN A 127 6.11 8.30 28.21
N GLU A 128 4.94 8.89 27.99
CA GLU A 128 4.51 9.37 26.67
C GLU A 128 5.02 10.77 26.37
N TYR A 129 5.44 10.98 25.12
CA TYR A 129 5.87 12.27 24.60
C TYR A 129 4.96 12.72 23.46
N PHE A 130 4.76 14.03 23.35
CA PHE A 130 3.88 14.65 22.36
C PHE A 130 4.68 15.41 21.32
N LEU A 131 4.16 15.41 20.10
CA LEU A 131 4.73 16.16 18.99
C LEU A 131 4.40 17.65 19.03
N PRO A 132 5.25 18.51 18.47
CA PRO A 132 6.61 18.21 17.98
C PRO A 132 7.60 18.08 19.13
N LEU A 133 8.62 17.23 18.98
CA LEU A 133 9.79 17.24 19.83
C LEU A 133 10.69 18.45 19.51
N GLU A 134 11.48 18.88 20.49
CA GLU A 134 12.46 19.96 20.36
C GLU A 134 13.78 19.37 19.82
N GLU A 135 14.31 19.90 18.71
CA GLU A 135 15.51 19.35 18.04
C GLU A 135 16.77 19.36 18.95
N ASN A 136 16.91 20.35 19.84
CA ASN A 136 18.09 20.51 20.71
C ASN A 136 17.92 19.95 22.13
N LYS A 137 16.91 19.10 22.35
CA LYS A 137 16.62 18.50 23.65
C LYS A 137 17.05 17.04 23.68
N VAL A 138 17.61 16.64 24.82
CA VAL A 138 18.02 15.25 25.06
C VAL A 138 16.86 14.52 25.71
N TYR A 139 16.29 13.56 24.98
CA TYR A 139 15.19 12.72 25.46
C TYR A 139 15.64 11.33 25.94
N GLY A 140 16.94 11.01 25.83
CA GLY A 140 17.46 9.67 26.09
C GLY A 140 17.11 8.72 24.96
N GLU A 141 16.71 7.49 25.29
CA GLU A 141 16.21 6.53 24.31
C GLU A 141 14.69 6.61 24.18
N LEU A 142 14.22 6.83 22.96
CA LEU A 142 12.80 6.87 22.61
C LEU A 142 12.44 5.73 21.66
N LYS A 143 11.31 5.10 21.94
CA LYS A 143 10.59 4.18 21.08
C LYS A 143 9.49 4.93 20.35
N VAL A 144 9.62 5.07 19.04
CA VAL A 144 8.66 5.75 18.19
C VAL A 144 7.90 4.72 17.36
N ILE A 145 6.57 4.79 17.38
CA ILE A 145 5.70 3.96 16.54
C ILE A 145 5.07 4.86 15.48
N PHE A 146 5.31 4.50 14.23
CA PHE A 146 4.70 5.09 13.04
C PHE A 146 3.60 4.18 12.54
N ALA A 147 2.50 4.76 12.06
CA ALA A 147 1.33 4.03 11.60
C ALA A 147 0.85 4.50 10.24
N ARG A 148 0.39 3.56 9.43
CA ARG A 148 -0.29 3.81 8.16
C ARG A 148 -1.49 2.87 8.01
N LYS A 149 -2.63 3.39 7.58
CA LYS A 149 -3.83 2.59 7.30
C LYS A 149 -3.88 2.22 5.81
N ILE A 150 -3.93 0.93 5.50
CA ILE A 150 -4.06 0.38 4.14
C ILE A 150 -5.19 -0.65 4.14
N LEU A 151 -6.23 -0.44 3.31
CA LEU A 151 -7.34 -1.38 3.13
C LEU A 151 -7.93 -1.90 4.47
N ASP A 152 -8.21 -0.97 5.38
CA ASP A 152 -8.72 -1.21 6.75
C ASP A 152 -7.78 -1.94 7.71
N LYS A 153 -6.52 -2.14 7.34
CA LYS A 153 -5.47 -2.65 8.23
C LYS A 153 -4.48 -1.55 8.56
N GLU A 154 -4.07 -1.53 9.82
CA GLU A 154 -3.01 -0.63 10.27
C GLU A 154 -1.67 -1.37 10.22
N ILE A 155 -0.72 -0.78 9.50
CA ILE A 155 0.67 -1.21 9.44
C ILE A 155 1.45 -0.32 10.40
N LEU A 156 2.23 -0.95 11.26
CA LEU A 156 3.00 -0.27 12.28
C LEU A 156 4.49 -0.49 12.01
N PHE A 157 5.25 0.59 12.03
CA PHE A 157 6.69 0.60 11.94
C PHE A 157 7.25 1.22 13.21
N GLN A 158 8.25 0.58 13.80
CA GLN A 158 8.84 0.98 15.07
C GLN A 158 10.31 1.35 14.86
N GLU A 159 10.71 2.45 15.49
CA GLU A 159 12.10 2.84 15.63
C GLU A 159 12.48 3.02 17.10
N ARG A 160 13.70 2.60 17.45
CA ARG A 160 14.37 3.03 18.67
C ARG A 160 15.41 4.08 18.31
N ILE A 161 15.29 5.25 18.93
CA ILE A 161 16.09 6.43 18.65
C ILE A 161 16.80 6.86 19.92
N GLU A 162 18.11 7.02 19.86
CA GLU A 162 18.93 7.56 20.95
C GLU A 162 19.23 9.03 20.68
N PHE A 163 19.03 9.87 21.69
CA PHE A 163 19.44 11.26 21.71
C PHE A 163 20.65 11.43 22.61
N ARG A 164 21.76 11.90 22.06
CA ARG A 164 23.01 12.12 22.81
C ARG A 164 23.51 13.53 22.59
N ARG A 165 23.84 14.24 23.68
CA ARG A 165 24.50 15.53 23.58
C ARG A 165 25.97 15.36 23.19
N VAL A 166 26.37 15.99 22.10
CA VAL A 166 27.74 15.98 21.59
C VAL A 166 28.48 17.26 21.96
N SER A 167 27.77 18.38 22.01
CA SER A 167 28.30 19.69 22.42
C SER A 167 27.28 20.48 23.24
N PRO A 168 27.63 21.63 23.85
CA PRO A 168 26.67 22.46 24.57
C PRO A 168 25.48 22.92 23.71
N LEU A 169 25.64 22.97 22.39
CA LEU A 169 24.64 23.47 21.44
C LEU A 169 24.05 22.38 20.53
N GLU A 170 24.63 21.18 20.49
CA GLU A 170 24.24 20.14 19.54
C GLU A 170 23.87 18.83 20.23
N VAL A 171 22.72 18.30 19.80
CA VAL A 171 22.24 16.97 20.16
C VAL A 171 22.26 16.12 18.89
N GLU A 172 23.00 15.02 18.95
CA GLU A 172 22.97 14.00 17.92
C GLU A 172 21.81 13.05 18.17
N MET A 173 21.16 12.64 17.08
CA MET A 173 20.08 11.66 17.11
C MET A 173 20.44 10.50 16.19
N LYS A 174 20.40 9.28 16.75
CA LYS A 174 20.75 8.06 16.03
C LYS A 174 19.64 7.02 16.13
N VAL A 175 19.31 6.39 15.02
CA VAL A 175 18.41 5.22 15.00
C VAL A 175 19.23 3.99 15.39
N LEU A 176 18.84 3.31 16.47
CA LEU A 176 19.47 2.10 16.98
C LEU A 176 18.88 0.84 16.34
N GLU A 177 17.55 0.78 16.22
CA GLU A 177 16.82 -0.38 15.71
C GLU A 177 15.57 0.11 14.97
N SER A 178 15.22 -0.54 13.85
CA SER A 178 14.03 -0.24 13.07
C SER A 178 13.38 -1.54 12.57
N GLN A 179 12.06 -1.71 12.77
CA GLN A 179 11.34 -2.91 12.31
C GLN A 179 9.82 -2.71 12.19
N PHE A 180 9.17 -3.55 11.40
CA PHE A 180 7.71 -3.66 11.38
C PHE A 180 7.19 -4.45 12.60
N LEU A 181 6.05 -4.04 13.14
CA LEU A 181 5.26 -4.76 14.16
C LEU A 181 4.13 -5.56 13.51
#